data_AF-A0A0D2NN08-F1
#
_entry.id   AF-A0A0D2NN08-F1
#
_cell.length_a   1.000
_cell.length_b   1.000
_cell.length_c   1.000
_cell.angle_alpha   90.00
_cell.angle_beta   90.00
_cell.angle_gamma   90.00
#
_symmetry.space_group_name_H-M   'P 1'
#
loop_
_entity.id
_entity.type
_entity.pdbx_description
1 polymer ?
#
loop_
_entity_poly.entity_id
_entity_poly.type
_entity_poly.pdbx_seq_one_letter_code
_entity_poly.pdbx_strand_id
1 'polypeptide(L)'
;MLSSTLTFMAVVLSFMISQVTAADPSAVPYNGYTCPTLDKGNFPVGVTNYASDPIFCAYPLTAGSSDTTFNCQYDPTTGTLVTDNDDGGCPSTAVAPVQRRGTKIARAPLPSRPLVNRGIPAGSAEKAYMKKRRHQPVIHN
;
A
#
# COMPACT_ATOMS: atom_id res chain seq x y z
N MET A 1 -2.27 -22.27 58.12
CA MET A 1 -3.34 -21.50 57.43
C MET A 1 -2.79 -20.47 56.42
N LEU A 2 -1.53 -20.57 55.96
CA LEU A 2 -0.95 -19.63 54.98
C LEU A 2 -0.86 -20.19 53.54
N SER A 3 -1.13 -21.48 53.31
CA SER A 3 -0.98 -22.09 51.98
C SER A 3 -2.18 -21.91 51.04
N SER A 4 -3.34 -21.46 51.53
CA SER A 4 -4.58 -21.44 50.74
C SER A 4 -4.84 -20.14 49.98
N THR A 5 -4.10 -19.07 50.25
CA THR A 5 -4.28 -17.75 49.59
C THR A 5 -3.41 -17.57 48.36
N LEU A 6 -2.26 -18.27 48.28
CA LEU A 6 -1.34 -18.20 47.15
C LEU A 6 -1.87 -18.86 45.87
N THR A 7 -2.75 -19.85 45.98
CA THR A 7 -3.32 -20.55 44.83
C THR A 7 -4.39 -19.73 44.11
N PHE A 8 -5.13 -18.86 44.81
CA PHE A 8 -6.16 -18.03 44.18
C PHE A 8 -5.60 -16.92 43.31
N MET A 9 -4.45 -16.32 43.68
CA MET A 9 -3.82 -15.26 42.85
C MET A 9 -3.23 -15.80 41.54
N ALA A 10 -2.85 -17.07 41.47
CA ALA A 10 -2.32 -17.68 40.25
C ALA A 10 -3.42 -17.95 39.19
N VAL A 11 -4.65 -18.24 39.62
CA VAL A 11 -5.75 -18.57 38.69
C VAL A 11 -6.32 -17.30 38.02
N VAL A 12 -6.31 -16.15 38.70
CA VAL A 12 -6.84 -14.89 38.13
C VAL A 12 -5.89 -14.28 37.09
N LEU A 13 -4.58 -14.52 37.18
CA LEU A 13 -3.61 -14.03 36.19
C LEU A 13 -3.61 -14.83 34.87
N SER A 14 -4.24 -16.00 34.86
CA SER A 14 -4.25 -16.91 33.69
C SER A 14 -5.35 -16.60 32.67
N PHE A 15 -6.27 -15.68 32.96
CA PHE A 15 -7.45 -15.41 32.11
C PHE A 15 -7.30 -14.21 31.16
N MET A 16 -6.12 -13.59 31.09
CA MET A 16 -5.82 -12.47 30.19
C MET A 16 -4.79 -12.84 29.12
N ILE A 17 -4.84 -14.08 28.60
CA ILE A 17 -4.11 -14.42 27.37
C ILE A 17 -5.02 -14.04 26.20
N SER A 18 -4.90 -12.77 25.84
CA SER A 18 -5.59 -12.10 24.75
C SER A 18 -5.55 -12.92 23.46
N GLN A 19 -6.71 -12.91 22.80
CA GLN A 19 -6.98 -13.47 21.48
C GLN A 19 -5.96 -12.91 20.47
N VAL A 20 -4.90 -13.68 20.16
CA VAL A 20 -4.04 -13.37 19.00
C VAL A 20 -4.76 -13.94 17.77
N THR A 21 -5.67 -13.16 17.20
CA THR A 21 -6.19 -13.44 15.86
C THR A 21 -5.03 -13.23 14.88
N ALA A 22 -4.41 -14.33 14.44
CA ALA A 22 -3.49 -14.31 13.32
C ALA A 22 -4.25 -13.73 12.11
N ALA A 23 -3.89 -12.52 11.69
CA ALA A 23 -4.44 -11.93 10.49
C ALA A 23 -3.94 -12.76 9.28
N ASP A 24 -4.88 -13.29 8.51
CA ASP A 24 -4.58 -13.96 7.23
C ASP A 24 -3.75 -13.01 6.34
N PRO A 25 -2.68 -13.48 5.69
CA PRO A 25 -1.92 -12.65 4.78
C PRO A 25 -2.81 -12.24 3.60
N SER A 26 -3.17 -10.97 3.55
CA SER A 26 -3.96 -10.40 2.46
C SER A 26 -3.28 -10.66 1.12
N ALA A 27 -4.04 -11.15 0.13
CA ALA A 27 -3.57 -11.29 -1.26
C ALA A 27 -3.32 -9.94 -1.95
N VAL A 28 -3.55 -8.83 -1.25
CA VAL A 28 -3.23 -7.47 -1.72
C VAL A 28 -1.76 -7.19 -1.44
N PRO A 29 -0.96 -6.82 -2.46
CA PRO A 29 0.43 -6.45 -2.25
C PRO A 29 0.51 -5.27 -1.28
N TYR A 30 1.30 -5.44 -0.22
CA TYR A 30 1.58 -4.37 0.74
C TYR A 30 2.28 -3.20 0.03
N ASN A 31 1.68 -2.02 0.11
CA ASN A 31 2.16 -0.80 -0.55
C ASN A 31 2.53 0.30 0.46
N GLY A 32 2.93 -0.10 1.67
CA GLY A 32 3.38 0.79 2.75
C GLY A 32 4.90 0.82 2.89
N TYR A 33 5.38 1.43 3.99
CA TYR A 33 6.80 1.46 4.34
C TYR A 33 7.32 0.07 4.70
N THR A 34 8.53 -0.26 4.26
CA THR A 34 9.16 -1.56 4.54
C THR A 34 10.39 -1.40 5.42
N CYS A 35 10.80 -2.49 6.07
CA CYS A 35 11.97 -2.50 6.94
C CYS A 35 13.21 -2.13 6.13
N PRO A 36 14.11 -1.28 6.67
CA PRO A 36 15.46 -1.14 6.15
C PRO A 36 16.13 -2.51 6.00
N THR A 37 16.85 -2.73 4.91
CA THR A 37 17.53 -4.01 4.63
C THR A 37 18.63 -4.32 5.64
N LEU A 38 19.23 -3.27 6.20
CA LEU A 38 20.28 -3.31 7.20
C LEU A 38 19.93 -2.31 8.31
N ASP A 39 20.33 -2.61 9.53
CA ASP A 39 20.40 -1.61 10.60
C ASP A 39 21.67 -0.74 10.47
N LYS A 40 21.92 0.14 11.44
CA LYS A 40 23.16 0.95 11.49
C LYS A 40 24.41 0.12 11.81
N GLY A 41 24.25 -1.06 12.41
CA GLY A 41 25.31 -2.04 12.66
C GLY A 41 25.68 -2.90 11.44
N ASN A 42 24.96 -2.76 10.33
CA ASN A 42 25.01 -3.60 9.14
C ASN A 42 24.53 -5.05 9.36
N PHE A 43 23.66 -5.29 10.34
CA PHE A 43 22.97 -6.56 10.46
C PHE A 43 21.77 -6.61 9.51
N PRO A 44 21.60 -7.70 8.75
CA PRO A 44 20.49 -7.85 7.82
C PRO A 44 19.18 -8.05 8.57
N VAL A 45 18.10 -7.51 7.99
CA VAL A 45 16.75 -7.75 8.50
C VAL A 45 16.44 -9.25 8.49
N GLY A 46 15.95 -9.75 9.62
CA GLY A 46 15.53 -11.13 9.80
C GLY A 46 14.01 -11.23 9.70
N VAL A 47 13.34 -11.12 10.85
CA VAL A 47 11.88 -11.24 10.94
C VAL A 47 11.23 -9.88 10.73
N THR A 48 10.19 -9.83 9.88
CA THR A 48 9.43 -8.60 9.60
C THR A 48 7.94 -8.85 9.75
N ASN A 49 7.21 -7.88 10.30
CA ASN A 49 5.76 -7.84 10.24
C ASN A 49 5.28 -6.48 9.75
N TYR A 50 4.81 -6.42 8.51
CA TYR A 50 4.28 -5.22 7.87
C TYR A 50 2.78 -4.99 8.12
N ALA A 51 2.09 -6.00 8.67
CA ALA A 51 0.66 -5.93 8.97
C ALA A 51 0.38 -5.40 10.39
N SER A 52 1.42 -5.25 11.23
CA SER A 52 1.31 -4.65 12.55
C SER A 52 1.37 -3.13 12.48
N ASP A 53 0.77 -2.48 13.47
CA ASP A 53 0.88 -1.04 13.75
C ASP A 53 1.39 -0.88 15.19
N PRO A 54 2.67 -0.54 15.41
CA PRO A 54 3.69 -0.18 14.41
C PRO A 54 4.26 -1.37 13.63
N ILE A 55 4.92 -1.09 12.49
CA ILE A 55 5.67 -2.09 11.69
C ILE A 55 6.80 -2.66 12.55
N PHE A 56 6.94 -3.97 12.58
CA PHE A 56 8.00 -4.65 13.33
C PHE A 56 9.15 -5.12 12.43
N CYS A 57 10.39 -4.75 12.76
CA CYS A 57 11.60 -5.14 12.03
C CYS A 57 12.65 -5.69 13.01
N ALA A 58 12.98 -6.97 12.96
CA ALA A 58 14.06 -7.56 13.77
C ALA A 58 15.38 -7.63 12.99
N TYR A 59 16.46 -7.26 13.65
CA TYR A 59 17.83 -7.24 13.13
C TYR A 59 18.71 -8.18 13.96
N PRO A 60 18.65 -9.49 13.73
CA PRO A 60 19.42 -10.43 14.51
C PRO A 60 20.92 -10.29 14.23
N LEU A 61 21.74 -10.51 15.28
CA LEU A 61 23.20 -10.51 15.17
C LEU A 61 23.75 -11.55 14.19
N THR A 62 22.95 -12.55 13.84
CA THR A 62 23.26 -13.58 12.85
C THR A 62 22.16 -13.66 11.79
N ALA A 63 22.56 -13.58 10.52
CA ALA A 63 21.63 -13.64 9.40
C ALA A 63 20.82 -14.95 9.40
N GLY A 64 19.50 -14.83 9.26
CA GLY A 64 18.59 -15.97 9.26
C GLY A 64 18.20 -16.50 10.65
N SER A 65 18.69 -15.89 11.74
CA SER A 65 18.18 -16.16 13.08
C SER A 65 16.75 -15.63 13.26
N SER A 66 15.96 -16.32 14.07
CA SER A 66 14.63 -15.89 14.51
C SER A 66 14.65 -15.08 15.80
N ASP A 67 15.83 -14.68 16.27
CA ASP A 67 15.98 -13.78 17.42
C ASP A 67 15.35 -12.42 17.09
N THR A 68 14.52 -11.93 18.01
CA THR A 68 13.75 -10.69 17.89
C THR A 68 14.11 -9.68 18.99
N THR A 69 15.15 -9.96 19.78
CA THR A 69 15.62 -9.12 20.88
C THR A 69 15.99 -7.72 20.37
N PHE A 70 16.76 -7.66 19.29
CA PHE A 70 17.13 -6.44 18.59
C PHE A 70 16.07 -6.13 17.53
N ASN A 71 15.24 -5.12 17.79
CA ASN A 71 14.16 -4.75 16.90
C ASN A 71 13.89 -3.25 16.84
N CYS A 72 13.36 -2.83 15.70
CA CYS A 72 12.95 -1.47 15.41
C CYS A 72 11.47 -1.46 15.07
N GLN A 73 10.74 -0.50 15.61
CA GLN A 73 9.33 -0.29 15.31
C GLN A 73 9.13 1.02 14.54
N TYR A 74 8.41 0.97 13.42
CA TYR A 74 8.19 2.14 12.56
C TYR A 74 6.72 2.42 12.37
N ASP A 75 6.38 3.70 12.26
CA ASP A 75 5.04 4.14 11.95
C ASP A 75 4.68 3.73 10.49
N PRO A 76 3.55 3.04 10.26
CA PRO A 76 3.21 2.53 8.94
C PRO A 76 2.82 3.61 7.93
N THR A 77 2.52 4.83 8.39
CA THR A 77 2.01 5.93 7.57
C THR A 77 3.11 6.91 7.16
N THR A 78 4.06 7.15 8.05
CA THR A 78 5.14 8.13 7.90
C THR A 78 6.51 7.49 7.75
N GLY A 79 6.65 6.22 8.14
CA GLY A 79 7.91 5.49 8.15
C GLY A 79 8.87 5.94 9.25
N THR A 80 8.45 6.80 10.19
CA THR A 80 9.36 7.27 11.25
C THR A 80 9.58 6.20 12.31
N LEU A 81 10.78 6.14 12.87
CA LEU A 81 11.09 5.28 14.02
C LEU A 81 10.23 5.67 15.22
N VAL A 82 9.47 4.72 15.73
CA VAL A 82 8.61 4.84 16.93
C VAL A 82 9.36 4.33 18.16
N THR A 83 9.96 3.14 18.04
CA THR A 83 10.67 2.48 19.14
C THR A 83 11.99 1.91 18.64
N ASP A 84 13.06 2.17 19.38
CA ASP A 84 14.40 1.62 19.18
C ASP A 84 14.69 0.61 20.30
N ASN A 85 14.64 -0.69 20.00
CA ASN A 85 15.04 -1.76 20.91
C ASN A 85 16.37 -2.38 20.45
N ASP A 86 17.23 -1.60 19.81
CA ASP A 86 18.50 -2.05 19.23
C ASP A 86 19.68 -1.17 19.67
N ASP A 87 19.60 -0.60 20.88
CA ASP A 87 20.67 0.22 21.49
C ASP A 87 21.16 1.38 20.58
N GLY A 88 20.25 1.99 19.81
CA GLY A 88 20.59 3.06 18.87
C GLY A 88 20.91 2.57 17.44
N GLY A 89 20.89 1.26 17.21
CA GLY A 89 21.15 0.58 15.95
C GLY A 89 20.05 0.79 14.90
N CYS A 90 18.85 1.19 15.32
CA CYS A 90 17.75 1.42 14.40
C CYS A 90 17.98 2.63 13.46
N PRO A 91 17.81 2.46 12.13
CA PRO A 91 17.65 3.58 11.22
C PRO A 91 16.50 4.51 11.65
N SER A 92 16.62 5.81 11.40
CA SER A 92 15.59 6.78 11.79
C SER A 92 14.29 6.67 10.97
N THR A 93 14.35 5.99 9.82
CA THR A 93 13.26 5.96 8.85
C THR A 93 13.24 4.62 8.12
N ALA A 94 12.03 4.07 7.98
CA ALA A 94 11.74 2.92 7.14
C ALA A 94 11.82 3.27 5.65
N VAL A 95 11.87 2.25 4.79
CA VAL A 95 12.02 2.41 3.35
C VAL A 95 10.65 2.69 2.74
N ALA A 96 10.49 3.83 2.08
CA ALA A 96 9.27 4.16 1.36
C ALA A 96 9.05 3.17 0.19
N PRO A 97 7.80 2.80 -0.10
CA PRO A 97 7.50 1.91 -1.23
C PRO A 97 7.94 2.60 -2.53
N VAL A 98 8.66 1.87 -3.37
CA VAL A 98 8.92 2.32 -4.74
C VAL A 98 7.59 2.36 -5.46
N GLN A 99 6.99 3.54 -5.57
CA GLN A 99 5.88 3.74 -6.49
C GLN A 99 6.43 3.48 -7.88
N ARG A 100 6.21 2.27 -8.39
CA ARG A 100 6.30 2.02 -9.82
C ARG A 100 5.27 2.96 -10.42
N ARG A 101 5.72 4.12 -10.91
CA ARG A 101 4.96 4.91 -11.87
C ARG A 101 4.56 3.89 -12.91
N GLY A 102 3.30 3.47 -12.88
CA GLY A 102 2.77 2.64 -13.93
C GLY A 102 3.13 3.41 -15.18
N THR A 103 4.03 2.86 -15.99
CA THR A 103 4.10 3.25 -17.38
C THR A 103 2.67 3.08 -17.81
N LYS A 104 1.94 4.19 -17.95
CA LYS A 104 0.76 4.22 -18.80
C LYS A 104 1.35 3.85 -20.15
N ILE A 105 1.49 2.55 -20.41
CA ILE A 105 1.59 2.03 -21.75
C ILE A 105 0.35 2.64 -22.35
N ALA A 106 0.55 3.68 -23.17
CA ALA A 106 -0.53 4.32 -23.88
C ALA A 106 -1.27 3.17 -24.54
N ARG A 107 -2.46 2.87 -24.03
CA ARG A 107 -3.29 1.81 -24.59
C ARG A 107 -3.43 2.25 -26.04
N ALA A 108 -2.82 1.50 -26.96
CA ALA A 108 -2.90 1.82 -28.37
C ALA A 108 -4.37 2.12 -28.67
N PRO A 109 -4.68 3.21 -29.39
CA PRO A 109 -6.06 3.55 -29.69
C PRO A 109 -6.76 2.29 -30.16
N LEU A 110 -7.86 1.92 -29.49
CA LEU A 110 -8.69 0.79 -29.89
C LEU A 110 -8.89 0.90 -31.41
N PRO A 111 -8.72 -0.19 -32.18
CA PRO A 111 -9.00 -0.14 -33.61
C PRO A 111 -10.40 0.43 -33.79
N SER A 112 -10.47 1.53 -34.54
CA SER A 112 -11.69 2.22 -34.89
C SER A 112 -12.71 1.17 -35.31
N ARG A 113 -13.82 1.05 -34.57
CA ARG A 113 -14.93 0.18 -34.97
C ARG A 113 -15.24 0.45 -36.45
N PRO A 114 -15.41 -0.58 -37.29
CA PRO A 114 -15.89 -0.38 -38.65
C PRO A 114 -17.17 0.44 -38.59
N LEU A 115 -17.25 1.49 -39.42
CA LEU A 115 -18.48 2.21 -39.68
C LEU A 115 -19.49 1.18 -40.20
N VAL A 116 -20.35 0.70 -39.30
CA VAL A 116 -21.56 -0.01 -39.69
C VAL A 116 -22.35 1.01 -40.50
N ASN A 117 -22.38 0.82 -41.81
CA ASN A 117 -23.25 1.49 -42.75
C ASN A 117 -24.71 1.30 -42.28
N ARG A 118 -25.17 2.11 -41.33
CA ARG A 118 -26.58 2.40 -41.17
C ARG A 118 -26.94 3.27 -42.36
N GLY A 119 -27.52 2.64 -43.36
CA GLY A 119 -27.94 3.27 -44.61
C GLY A 119 -28.67 4.57 -44.35
N ILE A 120 -28.00 5.69 -44.63
CA ILE A 120 -28.65 6.96 -44.90
C ILE A 120 -28.92 6.93 -46.41
N PRO A 121 -30.18 6.95 -46.87
CA PRO A 121 -30.45 7.04 -48.30
C PRO A 121 -29.85 8.35 -48.83
N ALA A 122 -29.06 8.24 -49.89
CA ALA A 122 -28.46 9.37 -50.58
C ALA A 122 -29.56 10.34 -51.02
N GLY A 123 -29.59 11.54 -50.44
CA GLY A 123 -30.52 12.61 -50.86
C GLY A 123 -30.99 13.58 -49.78
N SER A 124 -30.76 13.32 -48.49
CA SER A 124 -31.25 14.19 -47.40
C SER A 124 -30.27 15.32 -47.00
N ALA A 125 -28.97 15.19 -47.31
CA ALA A 125 -27.95 16.16 -46.89
C ALA A 125 -27.94 17.45 -47.72
N GLU A 126 -28.33 17.40 -49.00
CA GLU A 126 -28.19 18.54 -49.91
C GLU A 126 -29.20 19.66 -49.62
N LYS A 127 -30.42 19.29 -49.20
CA LYS A 127 -31.45 20.27 -48.79
C LYS A 127 -31.10 20.97 -47.48
N ALA A 128 -30.43 20.27 -46.55
CA ALA A 128 -30.00 20.86 -45.28
C ALA A 128 -28.91 21.93 -45.49
N TYR A 129 -28.02 21.73 -46.47
CA TYR A 129 -26.93 22.66 -46.75
C TYR A 129 -27.40 23.96 -47.45
N MET A 130 -28.47 23.88 -48.25
CA MET A 130 -29.03 25.03 -48.96
C MET A 130 -29.85 25.98 -48.07
N LYS A 131 -30.41 25.49 -46.95
CA LYS A 131 -31.22 26.34 -46.05
C LYS A 131 -30.37 27.25 -45.16
N LYS A 132 -29.12 26.88 -44.87
CA LYS A 132 -28.25 27.63 -43.95
C LYS A 132 -27.61 28.89 -44.56
N ARG A 133 -27.60 29.04 -45.89
CA ARG A 133 -26.93 30.18 -46.56
C ARG A 133 -27.81 31.41 -46.83
N ARG A 134 -29.13 31.38 -46.53
CA ARG A 134 -30.01 32.54 -46.83
C ARG A 134 -30.06 33.62 -45.76
N HIS A 135 -29.41 33.45 -44.61
CA HIS A 135 -29.55 34.37 -43.47
C HIS A 135 -28.22 34.82 -42.84
N GLN A 136 -27.19 35.08 -43.65
CA GLN A 136 -26.04 35.81 -43.14
C GLN A 136 -26.12 37.28 -43.61
N PRO A 137 -26.48 38.23 -42.72
CA PRO A 137 -26.44 39.64 -43.05
C PRO A 137 -24.98 40.07 -43.24
N VAL A 138 -24.70 40.69 -44.38
CA VAL A 138 -23.43 41.34 -44.68
C VAL A 138 -23.37 42.62 -43.84
N ILE A 139 -22.45 42.68 -42.88
CA ILE A 139 -22.17 43.90 -42.12
C ILE A 139 -21.08 44.66 -42.88
N HIS A 140 -21.42 45.83 -43.40
CA HIS A 140 -20.46 46.78 -43.97
C HIS A 140 -19.84 47.62 -42.85
N ASN A 141 -18.51 47.68 -42.82
CA ASN A 141 -17.77 48.87 -42.39
C ASN A 141 -16.43 48.92 -43.12
#